data_AF-A0A916Z652-F1
#
_entry.id   AF-A0A916Z652-F1
#
_cell.length_a   1.000
_cell.length_b   1.000
_cell.length_c   1.000
_cell.angle_alpha   90.00
_cell.angle_beta   90.00
_cell.angle_gamma   90.00
#
_symmetry.space_group_name_H-M   'P 1'
#
loop_
_entity.id
_entity.type
_entity.pdbx_description
1 polymer ?
#
loop_
_entity_poly.entity_id
_entity_poly.type
_entity_poly.pdbx_seq_one_letter_code
_entity_poly.pdbx_strand_id
1 'polypeptide(L)'
;MAEANIRLKSEGLLPMRDAKKSHRVFRSRCKVRYAFIAEHRDRFRVRAMCRCLAVQPSGYYAWQKSPLSQRAREDARQTELIRQAWNDSGKVYGYRKLHDDLLDQGETACPNRIARLTRLAGIKAQIGYKSRPGSYGGKPSLAVDNTLDRQFDVAAQVRVWVTDITCGAPRPG
;
A
#
# COMPACT_ATOMS: atom_id res chain seq x y z
N MET A 1 16.74 9.81 -30.59
CA MET A 1 15.49 10.13 -31.32
C MET A 1 14.69 11.09 -30.44
N ALA A 2 14.60 12.40 -30.67
CA ALA A 2 14.67 13.15 -31.90
C ALA A 2 15.17 14.57 -31.60
N GLU A 3 16.28 14.94 -32.23
CA GLU A 3 16.58 16.31 -32.59
C GLU A 3 15.84 16.58 -33.90
N ALA A 4 15.01 17.62 -33.94
CA ALA A 4 14.58 18.38 -35.13
C ALA A 4 13.19 19.00 -34.88
N ASN A 5 13.16 20.31 -34.63
CA ASN A 5 12.27 21.21 -35.38
C ASN A 5 12.57 22.66 -35.01
N ILE A 6 13.67 23.12 -35.62
CA ILE A 6 13.86 24.42 -36.26
C ILE A 6 12.49 25.06 -36.61
N ARG A 7 12.15 26.22 -36.03
CA ARG A 7 12.43 27.59 -36.54
C ARG A 7 11.43 28.03 -37.62
N LEU A 8 10.95 29.28 -37.46
CA LEU A 8 10.22 30.13 -38.41
C LEU A 8 8.74 29.75 -38.59
N LYS A 9 7.75 30.64 -38.54
CA LYS A 9 7.64 32.11 -38.66
C LYS A 9 6.27 32.49 -38.06
N SER A 10 6.19 33.46 -37.15
CA SER A 10 5.85 34.87 -37.42
C SER A 10 4.48 35.08 -38.06
N GLU A 11 3.71 35.95 -37.41
CA GLU A 11 2.49 36.63 -37.86
C GLU A 11 1.15 36.01 -37.46
N GLY A 12 0.45 36.75 -36.59
CA GLY A 12 -1.01 36.86 -36.57
C GLY A 12 -1.78 35.67 -36.01
N LEU A 13 -2.48 35.92 -34.89
CA LEU A 13 -3.48 35.06 -34.25
C LEU A 13 -2.94 33.85 -33.46
N LEU A 14 -3.30 33.84 -32.17
CA LEU A 14 -3.00 32.80 -31.18
C LEU A 14 -3.15 31.36 -31.72
N PRO A 15 -2.12 30.50 -31.68
CA PRO A 15 -2.30 29.07 -31.79
C PRO A 15 -2.12 28.43 -30.42
N MET A 16 -3.24 28.27 -29.74
CA MET A 16 -3.46 27.33 -28.66
C MET A 16 -3.48 25.90 -29.23
N ARG A 17 -2.38 25.45 -29.86
CA ARG A 17 -2.31 24.12 -30.50
C ARG A 17 -0.90 23.56 -30.39
N ASP A 18 -0.56 23.10 -29.18
CA ASP A 18 0.26 21.89 -29.01
C ASP A 18 0.04 21.34 -27.61
N ALA A 19 -0.95 20.46 -27.52
CA ALA A 19 -1.66 20.17 -26.28
C ALA A 19 -1.92 18.68 -26.06
N LYS A 20 -1.14 17.77 -26.65
CA LYS A 20 -1.32 16.33 -26.35
C LYS A 20 -1.07 16.00 -24.86
N LYS A 21 -0.37 16.85 -24.10
CA LYS A 21 -0.21 16.73 -22.63
C LYS A 21 -1.03 17.73 -21.79
N SER A 22 -1.56 18.81 -22.37
CA SER A 22 -2.10 19.93 -21.58
C SER A 22 -3.56 19.77 -21.17
N HIS A 23 -4.35 18.92 -21.84
CA HIS A 23 -5.77 18.66 -21.51
C HIS A 23 -5.99 18.22 -20.05
N ARG A 24 -5.00 17.57 -19.43
CA ARG A 24 -5.11 17.10 -18.04
C ARG A 24 -5.03 18.24 -17.02
N VAL A 25 -4.26 19.29 -17.31
CA VAL A 25 -4.03 20.41 -16.37
C VAL A 25 -5.24 21.33 -16.31
N PHE A 26 -5.91 21.59 -17.44
CA PHE A 26 -7.11 22.44 -17.44
C PHE A 26 -8.29 21.86 -16.64
N ARG A 27 -8.41 20.53 -16.53
CA ARG A 27 -9.44 19.87 -15.69
C ARG A 27 -8.95 19.49 -14.29
N SER A 28 -7.71 19.83 -13.96
CA SER A 28 -7.10 19.48 -12.67
C SER A 28 -7.47 20.47 -11.56
N ARG A 29 -7.29 20.03 -10.31
CA ARG A 29 -7.41 20.88 -9.10
C ARG A 29 -6.46 22.07 -9.18
N CYS A 30 -6.83 23.20 -8.57
CA CYS A 30 -6.07 24.45 -8.62
C CYS A 30 -4.58 24.28 -8.28
N LYS A 31 -4.23 23.36 -7.36
CA LYS A 31 -2.83 23.05 -6.99
C LYS A 31 -1.97 22.59 -8.17
N VAL A 32 -2.52 21.77 -9.07
CA VAL A 32 -1.81 21.28 -10.26
C VAL A 32 -1.66 22.40 -11.29
N ARG A 33 -2.67 23.26 -11.42
CA ARG A 33 -2.59 24.47 -12.25
C ARG A 33 -1.54 25.45 -11.73
N TYR A 34 -1.45 25.64 -10.41
CA TYR A 34 -0.43 26.50 -9.80
C TYR A 34 0.99 25.93 -9.98
N ALA A 35 1.17 24.62 -9.85
CA ALA A 35 2.45 23.96 -10.13
C ALA A 35 2.89 24.18 -11.58
N PHE A 36 1.97 24.04 -12.53
CA PHE A 36 2.25 24.32 -13.95
C PHE A 36 2.66 25.79 -14.20
N ILE A 37 1.97 26.74 -13.56
CA ILE A 37 2.32 28.18 -13.64
C ILE A 37 3.72 28.42 -13.07
N ALA A 38 4.08 27.77 -11.97
CA ALA A 38 5.40 27.92 -11.36
C ALA A 38 6.53 27.40 -12.25
N GLU A 39 6.32 26.25 -12.90
CA GLU A 39 7.29 25.64 -13.84
C GLU A 39 7.51 26.50 -15.09
N HIS A 40 6.48 27.22 -15.54
CA HIS A 40 6.52 28.00 -16.79
C HIS A 40 6.64 29.52 -16.57
N ARG A 41 6.89 29.96 -15.33
CA ARG A 41 6.94 31.39 -14.94
C ARG A 41 8.06 32.17 -15.63
N ASP A 42 9.14 31.50 -16.00
CA ASP A 42 10.32 32.11 -16.60
C ASP A 42 10.12 32.37 -18.11
N ARG A 43 9.17 31.65 -18.74
CA ARG A 43 8.86 31.75 -20.17
C ARG A 43 7.60 32.56 -20.47
N PHE A 44 6.64 32.60 -19.55
CA PHE A 44 5.36 33.27 -19.75
C PHE A 44 4.95 34.14 -18.57
N ARG A 45 4.22 35.23 -18.84
CA ARG A 45 3.71 36.12 -17.79
C ARG A 45 2.67 35.40 -16.94
N VAL A 46 2.87 35.36 -15.63
CA VAL A 46 1.97 34.72 -14.64
C VAL A 46 0.52 35.14 -14.83
N ARG A 47 0.23 36.44 -14.99
CA ARG A 47 -1.14 36.93 -15.20
C ARG A 47 -1.79 36.40 -16.49
N ALA A 48 -1.01 36.18 -17.55
CA ALA A 48 -1.54 35.61 -18.78
C ALA A 48 -1.91 34.13 -18.57
N MET A 49 -1.04 33.36 -17.92
CA MET A 49 -1.32 31.97 -17.58
C MET A 49 -2.51 31.81 -16.62
N CYS A 50 -2.64 32.69 -15.62
CA CYS A 50 -3.79 32.71 -14.71
C CYS A 50 -5.12 32.88 -15.47
N ARG A 51 -5.16 33.78 -16.47
CA ARG A 51 -6.33 33.95 -17.33
C ARG A 51 -6.63 32.70 -18.16
N CYS A 52 -5.61 32.12 -18.79
CA CYS A 52 -5.78 30.90 -19.59
C CYS A 52 -6.28 29.71 -18.76
N LEU A 53 -5.78 29.55 -17.53
CA LEU A 53 -6.11 28.44 -16.63
C LEU A 53 -7.33 28.69 -15.73
N ALA A 54 -7.99 29.85 -15.90
CA ALA A 54 -9.12 30.30 -15.08
C ALA A 54 -8.83 30.21 -13.56
N VAL A 55 -7.69 30.74 -13.13
CA VAL A 55 -7.30 30.81 -11.70
C VAL A 55 -7.01 32.22 -11.26
N GLN A 56 -7.29 32.54 -10.00
CA GLN A 56 -7.05 33.87 -9.46
C GLN A 56 -5.55 34.06 -9.12
N PRO A 57 -4.91 35.18 -9.53
CA PRO A 57 -3.49 35.43 -9.23
C PRO A 57 -3.17 35.47 -7.73
N SER A 58 -4.09 35.98 -6.90
CA SER A 58 -3.93 35.99 -5.43
C SER A 58 -3.78 34.57 -4.86
N GLY A 59 -4.56 33.61 -5.38
CA GLY A 59 -4.46 32.20 -5.00
C GLY A 59 -3.12 31.57 -5.40
N TYR A 60 -2.56 31.96 -6.55
CA TYR A 60 -1.24 31.51 -6.98
C TYR A 60 -0.14 32.02 -6.05
N TYR A 61 -0.11 33.32 -5.73
CA TYR A 61 0.91 33.88 -4.84
C TYR A 61 0.78 33.37 -3.40
N ALA A 62 -0.45 33.13 -2.92
CA ALA A 62 -0.67 32.48 -1.62
C ALA A 62 -0.13 31.03 -1.61
N TRP A 63 -0.39 30.28 -2.69
CA TRP A 63 0.15 28.93 -2.86
C TRP A 63 1.69 28.93 -2.98
N GLN A 64 2.28 29.93 -3.62
CA GLN A 64 3.73 30.06 -3.72
C GLN A 64 4.39 30.25 -2.35
N LYS A 65 3.77 31.03 -1.45
CA LYS A 65 4.27 31.23 -0.08
C LYS A 65 4.07 29.99 0.82
N SER A 66 3.08 29.16 0.55
CA SER A 66 2.80 27.95 1.34
C SER A 66 2.20 26.86 0.44
N PRO A 67 3.06 26.13 -0.30
CA PRO A 67 2.58 25.11 -1.23
C PRO A 67 1.96 23.91 -0.49
N LEU A 68 2.35 23.71 0.78
CA LEU A 68 1.82 22.68 1.66
C LEU A 68 0.68 23.23 2.51
N SER A 69 -0.51 22.62 2.35
CA SER A 69 -1.66 22.85 3.23
C SER A 69 -1.32 22.40 4.67
N GLN A 70 -1.95 23.01 5.68
CA GLN A 70 -1.85 22.55 7.07
C GLN A 70 -2.08 21.03 7.20
N ARG A 71 -3.05 20.47 6.46
CA ARG A 71 -3.29 19.02 6.42
C ARG A 71 -2.11 18.22 5.87
N ALA A 72 -1.40 18.76 4.89
CA ALA A 72 -0.23 18.10 4.32
C ALA A 72 0.98 18.16 5.26
N ARG A 73 1.11 19.24 6.05
CA ARG A 73 2.11 19.34 7.11
C ARG A 73 1.82 18.34 8.22
N GLU A 74 0.57 18.22 8.63
CA GLU A 74 0.17 17.24 9.63
C GLU A 74 0.33 15.81 9.13
N ASP A 75 -0.05 15.52 7.87
CA ASP A 75 0.20 14.23 7.24
C ASP A 75 1.70 13.89 7.25
N ALA A 76 2.59 14.88 7.00
CA ALA A 76 4.03 14.68 7.03
C ALA A 76 4.54 14.41 8.46
N ARG A 77 4.08 15.18 9.46
CA ARG A 77 4.39 14.96 10.89
C ARG A 77 4.00 13.55 11.33
N GLN A 78 2.77 13.15 11.04
CA GLN A 78 2.27 11.82 11.39
C GLN A 78 3.00 10.71 10.63
N THR A 79 3.37 10.93 9.37
CA THR A 79 4.16 9.95 8.60
C THR A 79 5.52 9.70 9.24
N GLU A 80 6.13 10.72 9.83
CA GLU A 80 7.41 10.57 10.52
C GLU A 80 7.28 9.79 11.82
N LEU A 81 6.24 10.04 12.62
CA LEU A 81 5.93 9.24 13.82
C LEU A 81 5.69 7.76 13.47
N ILE A 82 4.92 7.52 12.40
CA ILE A 82 4.68 6.15 11.89
C ILE A 82 6.00 5.47 11.51
N ARG A 83 6.95 6.19 10.90
CA ARG A 83 8.26 5.62 10.54
C ARG A 83 9.09 5.29 11.76
N GLN A 84 9.09 6.15 12.77
CA GLN A 84 9.79 5.92 14.03
C GLN A 84 9.25 4.64 14.69
N ALA A 85 7.94 4.58 14.94
CA ALA A 85 7.29 3.39 15.51
C ALA A 85 7.55 2.11 14.68
N TRP A 86 7.56 2.21 13.35
CA TRP A 86 7.86 1.07 12.47
C TRP A 86 9.31 0.61 12.55
N ASN A 87 10.25 1.55 12.66
CA ASN A 87 11.67 1.24 12.82
C ASN A 87 11.95 0.64 14.21
N ASP A 88 11.35 1.20 15.26
CA ASP A 88 11.48 0.73 16.64
C ASP A 88 10.97 -0.71 16.79
N SER A 89 9.90 -1.05 16.04
CA SER A 89 9.31 -2.39 15.98
C SER A 89 10.09 -3.38 15.09
N GLY A 90 11.26 -2.99 14.56
CA GLY A 90 12.05 -3.83 13.66
C GLY A 90 11.35 -4.16 12.35
N LYS A 91 10.46 -3.27 11.87
CA LYS A 91 9.70 -3.40 10.61
C LYS A 91 8.68 -4.53 10.57
N VAL A 92 8.41 -5.20 11.70
CA VAL A 92 7.45 -6.31 11.79
C VAL A 92 6.00 -5.80 11.74
N TYR A 93 5.76 -4.58 12.24
CA TYR A 93 4.40 -4.09 12.45
C TYR A 93 3.73 -3.60 11.17
N GLY A 94 2.44 -3.90 11.07
CA GLY A 94 1.54 -3.36 10.05
C GLY A 94 0.76 -2.16 10.57
N TYR A 95 -0.02 -1.53 9.69
CA TYR A 95 -0.73 -0.28 9.99
C TYR A 95 -1.69 -0.34 11.20
N ARG A 96 -2.20 -1.53 11.56
CA ARG A 96 -3.07 -1.71 12.75
C ARG A 96 -2.26 -1.55 14.03
N LYS A 97 -1.16 -2.28 14.17
CA LYS A 97 -0.26 -2.16 15.34
C LYS A 97 0.35 -0.77 15.45
N LEU A 98 0.76 -0.20 14.31
CA LEU A 98 1.26 1.18 14.28
C LEU A 98 0.20 2.20 14.72
N HIS A 99 -1.09 1.90 14.52
CA HIS A 99 -2.18 2.75 15.01
C HIS A 99 -2.37 2.63 16.51
N ASP A 100 -2.28 1.41 17.06
CA ASP A 100 -2.30 1.19 18.50
C ASP A 100 -1.11 1.90 19.18
N ASP A 101 0.11 1.77 18.63
CA ASP A 101 1.30 2.45 19.15
C ASP A 101 1.16 3.99 19.14
N LEU A 102 0.53 4.54 18.09
CA LEU A 102 0.24 5.97 18.01
C LEU A 102 -0.82 6.42 19.03
N LEU A 103 -1.83 5.59 19.28
CA LEU A 103 -2.81 5.86 20.32
C LEU A 103 -2.16 5.89 21.70
N ASP A 104 -1.25 4.96 21.99
CA ASP A 104 -0.50 4.91 23.25
C ASP A 104 0.42 6.12 23.42
N GLN A 105 0.92 6.69 22.32
CA GLN A 105 1.66 7.97 22.30
C GLN A 105 0.77 9.21 22.42
N GLY A 106 -0.56 9.05 22.52
CA GLY A 106 -1.52 10.15 22.66
C GLY A 106 -1.96 10.78 21.33
N GLU A 107 -1.69 10.16 20.18
CA GLU A 107 -2.07 10.67 18.86
C GLU A 107 -3.47 10.20 18.45
N THR A 108 -4.39 11.15 18.29
CA THR A 108 -5.76 10.87 17.83
C THR A 108 -5.80 10.82 16.30
N ALA A 109 -5.34 9.72 15.71
CA ALA A 109 -5.44 9.46 14.27
C ALA A 109 -6.40 8.31 13.97
N CYS A 110 -7.21 8.44 12.91
CA CYS A 110 -8.09 7.34 12.51
C CYS A 110 -7.30 6.22 11.78
N PRO A 111 -7.69 4.94 11.96
CA PRO A 111 -6.98 3.81 11.35
C PRO A 111 -6.84 3.95 9.82
N ASN A 112 -7.88 4.44 9.16
CA ASN A 112 -7.91 4.65 7.71
C ASN A 112 -6.89 5.71 7.25
N ARG A 113 -6.64 6.73 8.08
CA ARG A 113 -5.62 7.75 7.81
C ARG A 113 -4.23 7.16 7.90
N ILE A 114 -3.95 6.36 8.92
CA ILE A 114 -2.67 5.67 9.07
C ILE A 114 -2.45 4.66 7.94
N ALA A 115 -3.48 3.89 7.57
CA ALA A 115 -3.44 3.00 6.42
C ALA A 115 -3.11 3.74 5.11
N ARG A 116 -3.69 4.94 4.90
CA ARG A 116 -3.35 5.78 3.75
C ARG A 116 -1.90 6.27 3.81
N LEU A 117 -1.44 6.78 4.96
CA LEU A 117 -0.11 7.35 5.12
C LEU A 117 0.99 6.27 5.01
N THR A 118 0.82 5.13 5.67
CA THR A 118 1.71 3.96 5.53
C THR A 118 1.84 3.51 4.09
N ARG A 119 0.72 3.44 3.33
CA ARG A 119 0.74 3.10 1.91
C ARG A 119 1.50 4.14 1.07
N LEU A 120 1.30 5.43 1.33
CA LEU A 120 2.02 6.51 0.62
C LEU A 120 3.51 6.50 0.95
N ALA A 121 3.87 6.16 2.19
CA ALA A 121 5.26 6.07 2.65
C ALA A 121 5.96 4.76 2.26
N GLY A 122 5.24 3.79 1.69
CA GLY A 122 5.78 2.47 1.33
C GLY A 122 6.06 1.56 2.52
N ILE A 123 5.52 1.88 3.70
CA ILE A 123 5.71 1.11 4.94
C ILE A 123 4.84 -0.14 4.88
N LYS A 124 5.47 -1.29 5.04
CA LYS A 124 4.80 -2.60 5.02
C LYS A 124 5.36 -3.47 6.15
N ALA A 125 4.49 -4.27 6.73
CA ALA A 125 4.91 -5.32 7.67
C ALA A 125 5.85 -6.30 6.95
N GLN A 126 7.07 -6.42 7.46
CA GLN A 126 8.02 -7.42 7.02
C GLN A 126 7.80 -8.68 7.87
N ILE A 127 6.93 -9.57 7.40
CA ILE A 127 6.71 -10.87 8.05
C ILE A 127 7.82 -11.81 7.59
N GLY A 128 8.77 -12.05 8.49
CA GLY A 128 10.03 -12.76 8.23
C GLY A 128 9.96 -14.29 8.20
N TYR A 129 8.79 -14.91 8.07
CA TYR A 129 8.71 -16.36 7.85
C TYR A 129 7.83 -16.63 6.64
N LYS A 130 8.44 -17.15 5.57
CA LYS A 130 7.71 -17.95 4.60
C LYS A 130 7.01 -19.03 5.43
N SER A 131 5.67 -19.08 5.42
CA SER A 131 4.95 -20.22 6.00
C SER A 131 5.60 -21.47 5.46
N ARG A 132 6.18 -22.29 6.34
CA ARG A 132 6.61 -23.62 5.93
C ARG A 132 5.35 -24.28 5.35
N PRO A 133 5.38 -24.81 4.12
CA PRO A 133 4.25 -25.58 3.63
C PRO A 133 3.92 -26.61 4.71
N GLY A 134 2.68 -26.57 5.22
CA GLY A 134 2.24 -27.49 6.25
C GLY A 134 2.57 -28.89 5.77
N SER A 135 3.28 -29.67 6.60
CA SER A 135 3.65 -31.04 6.27
C SER A 135 2.42 -31.94 6.28
N TYR A 136 1.51 -31.73 5.33
CA TYR A 136 0.48 -32.70 4.92
C TYR A 136 1.19 -33.81 4.15
N GLY A 137 1.89 -34.67 4.88
CA GLY A 137 2.74 -35.68 4.27
C GLY A 137 3.88 -36.11 5.18
N GLY A 138 3.61 -36.29 6.47
CA GLY A 138 4.44 -37.21 7.24
C GLY A 138 4.37 -38.57 6.58
N LYS A 139 5.51 -39.24 6.41
CA LYS A 139 5.54 -40.66 6.02
C LYS A 139 4.58 -41.40 6.96
N PRO A 140 3.67 -42.27 6.47
CA PRO A 140 2.88 -43.08 7.39
C PRO A 140 3.87 -43.78 8.32
N SER A 141 3.65 -43.65 9.63
CA SER A 141 4.38 -44.47 10.61
C SER A 141 4.37 -45.89 10.10
N LEU A 142 5.54 -46.54 10.02
CA LEU A 142 5.61 -47.97 9.69
C LEU A 142 4.54 -48.67 10.53
N ALA A 143 3.50 -49.16 9.86
CA ALA A 143 2.54 -50.02 10.53
C ALA A 143 3.37 -51.23 10.99
N VAL A 144 3.56 -51.37 12.30
CA VAL A 144 4.15 -52.58 12.86
C VAL A 144 3.23 -53.72 12.43
N ASP A 145 3.80 -54.74 11.80
CA ASP A 145 3.04 -55.88 11.33
C ASP A 145 2.25 -56.49 12.49
N ASN A 146 0.97 -56.77 12.23
CA ASN A 146 0.09 -57.36 13.23
C ASN A 146 0.63 -58.74 13.60
N THR A 147 1.25 -58.85 14.77
CA THR A 147 1.87 -60.10 15.24
C THR A 147 0.84 -61.23 15.42
N LEU A 148 -0.44 -60.87 15.59
CA LEU A 148 -1.58 -61.77 15.49
C LEU A 148 -2.08 -61.72 14.05
N ASP A 149 -1.51 -62.53 13.18
CA ASP A 149 -1.90 -62.67 11.76
C ASP A 149 -3.32 -63.25 11.59
N ARG A 150 -4.30 -62.56 12.16
CA ARG A 150 -5.72 -62.94 12.31
C ARG A 150 -5.94 -64.34 12.89
N GLN A 151 -4.98 -64.85 13.66
CA GLN A 151 -5.11 -66.11 14.39
C GLN A 151 -5.80 -65.85 15.73
N PHE A 152 -7.13 -66.00 15.74
CA PHE A 152 -7.98 -65.77 16.91
C PHE A 152 -8.33 -67.06 17.67
N ASP A 153 -7.81 -68.20 17.23
CA ASP A 153 -8.09 -69.50 17.84
C ASP A 153 -7.07 -69.77 18.95
N VAL A 154 -7.43 -69.43 20.20
CA VAL A 154 -6.57 -69.59 21.37
C VAL A 154 -7.24 -70.57 22.34
N ALA A 155 -6.58 -71.69 22.62
CA ALA A 155 -7.12 -72.78 23.44
C ALA A 155 -7.35 -72.43 24.93
N ALA A 156 -6.97 -71.24 25.39
CA ALA A 156 -7.21 -70.76 26.73
C ALA A 156 -7.80 -69.35 26.69
N GLN A 157 -9.03 -69.22 27.18
CA GLN A 157 -9.69 -67.92 27.36
C GLN A 157 -8.86 -67.09 28.35
N VAL A 158 -8.68 -65.80 28.05
CA VAL A 158 -7.93 -64.77 28.82
C VAL A 158 -6.41 -64.65 28.53
N ARG A 159 -6.01 -64.44 27.26
CA ARG A 159 -4.66 -63.89 26.94
C ARG A 159 -4.62 -62.71 25.98
N VAL A 160 -5.62 -62.50 25.14
CA VAL A 160 -5.59 -61.48 24.09
C VAL A 160 -6.77 -60.53 24.24
N TRP A 161 -6.49 -59.23 24.30
CA TRP A 161 -7.49 -58.16 24.31
C TRP A 161 -7.41 -57.41 22.97
N VAL A 162 -8.54 -57.30 22.28
CA VAL A 162 -8.67 -56.53 21.03
C VAL A 162 -9.60 -55.36 21.30
N THR A 163 -9.17 -54.15 20.95
CA THR A 163 -10.01 -52.95 20.94
C THR A 163 -10.00 -52.38 19.52
N ASP A 164 -11.16 -52.35 18.85
CA ASP A 164 -11.30 -51.67 17.57
C ASP A 164 -11.51 -50.18 17.80
N ILE A 165 -10.70 -49.34 17.14
CA ILE A 165 -10.88 -47.89 17.12
C ILE A 165 -11.49 -47.54 15.77
N THR A 166 -12.82 -47.44 15.72
CA THR A 166 -13.52 -47.02 14.50
C THR A 166 -13.38 -45.50 14.33
N CYS A 167 -12.44 -45.05 13.49
CA CYS A 167 -12.35 -43.65 13.08
C CYS A 167 -13.40 -43.34 12.00
N GLY A 168 -14.51 -42.72 12.40
CA GLY A 168 -15.51 -42.20 11.48
C GLY A 168 -14.98 -40.99 10.71
N ALA A 169 -14.98 -41.06 9.37
CA ALA A 169 -14.75 -39.90 8.52
C ALA A 169 -15.97 -38.95 8.55
N PRO A 170 -15.79 -37.62 8.58
CA PRO A 170 -16.90 -36.67 8.57
C PRO A 170 -17.63 -36.71 7.22
N ARG A 171 -18.97 -36.75 7.26
CA ARG A 171 -19.81 -36.62 6.06
C ARG A 171 -19.67 -35.20 5.47
N PRO A 172 -19.51 -35.05 4.15
CA PRO A 172 -19.62 -33.76 3.49
C PRO A 172 -21.09 -33.31 3.53
N GLY A 173 -21.31 -32.05 3.91
CA GLY A 173 -22.57 -31.33 3.78
C GLY A 173 -22.52 -30.31 2.66
#